data_AF-A0A7J8P6G3-F1
#
_entry.id   AF-A0A7J8P6G3-F1
#
_cell.length_a   1.000
_cell.length_b   1.000
_cell.length_c   1.000
_cell.angle_alpha   90.00
_cell.angle_beta   90.00
_cell.angle_gamma   90.00
#
_symmetry.space_group_name_H-M   'P 1'
#
loop_
_entity.id
_entity.type
_entity.pdbx_description
1 polymer ?
#
loop_
_entity_poly.entity_id
_entity_poly.type
_entity_poly.pdbx_seq_one_letter_code
_entity_poly.pdbx_strand_id
1 'polypeptide(L)'
;MRGTIHFVVPRQRFELLGDSEVFITTYTFGTHTAKHTFCKVCGITYTQRSNPDGIAVTLACLDPGTLSHVEIRNFDGKNWE
;
A
#
# COMPACT_ATOMS: atom_id res chain seq x y z
N MET A 1 -14.92 -1.35 -4.09
CA MET A 1 -13.47 -1.08 -4.20
C MET A 1 -13.15 0.04 -3.23
N ARG A 2 -12.26 -0.16 -2.24
CA ARG A 2 -11.85 0.95 -1.37
C ARG A 2 -10.90 1.82 -2.19
N GLY A 3 -11.36 2.99 -2.63
CA GLY A 3 -10.52 3.95 -3.34
C GLY A 3 -9.53 4.55 -2.36
N THR A 4 -8.25 4.25 -2.52
CA THR A 4 -7.17 4.85 -1.71
C THR A 4 -6.30 5.71 -2.60
N ILE A 5 -6.06 6.95 -2.18
CA ILE A 5 -5.02 7.80 -2.77
C ILE A 5 -3.70 7.32 -2.17
N HIS A 6 -2.90 6.65 -2.99
CA HIS A 6 -1.63 6.09 -2.57
C HIS A 6 -0.60 6.25 -3.69
N PHE A 7 0.66 6.15 -3.32
CA PHE A 7 1.77 6.02 -4.25
C PHE A 7 2.58 4.79 -3.85
N VAL A 8 3.38 4.26 -4.77
CA VAL A 8 4.19 3.08 -4.50
C VAL A 8 5.65 3.47 -4.31
N VAL A 9 6.24 3.00 -3.22
CA VAL A 9 7.68 3.09 -2.97
C VAL A 9 8.33 1.73 -3.21
N PRO A 10 9.56 1.66 -3.72
CA PRO A 10 10.30 0.40 -3.80
C PRO A 10 10.46 -0.20 -2.39
N ARG A 11 10.26 -1.52 -2.25
CA ARG A 11 10.39 -2.20 -0.96
C ARG A 11 11.73 -1.96 -0.28
N GLN A 12 12.81 -1.79 -1.06
CA GLN A 12 14.17 -1.50 -0.57
C GLN A 12 14.30 -0.13 0.09
N ARG A 13 13.35 0.79 -0.14
CA ARG A 13 13.32 2.14 0.45
C ARG A 13 12.22 2.28 1.50
N PHE A 14 11.66 1.17 1.96
CA PHE A 14 10.62 1.14 2.98
C PHE A 14 11.11 0.35 4.18
N GLU A 15 10.97 0.94 5.36
CA GLU A 15 11.22 0.28 6.64
C GLU A 15 9.96 0.35 7.48
N LEU A 16 9.59 -0.79 8.08
CA LEU A 16 8.52 -0.84 9.06
C LEU A 16 9.13 -0.65 10.45
N LEU A 17 8.76 0.43 11.13
CA LEU A 17 9.41 0.85 12.37
C LEU A 17 8.85 0.15 13.62
N GLY A 18 9.75 -0.25 14.52
CA GLY A 18 9.43 -0.74 15.86
C GLY A 18 8.42 -1.89 15.87
N ASP A 19 7.44 -1.80 16.78
CA ASP A 19 6.43 -2.85 16.95
C ASP A 19 5.33 -2.81 15.88
N SER A 20 5.47 -2.01 14.81
CA SER A 20 4.42 -1.86 13.81
C SER A 20 4.02 -3.18 13.14
N GLU A 21 4.93 -4.16 13.11
CA GLU A 21 4.67 -5.51 12.59
C GLU A 21 3.51 -6.22 13.30
N VAL A 22 3.27 -5.94 14.59
CA VAL A 22 2.17 -6.58 15.35
C VAL A 22 0.79 -6.19 14.82
N PHE A 23 0.69 -5.07 14.11
CA PHE A 23 -0.55 -4.58 13.49
C PHE A 23 -0.70 -5.07 12.05
N ILE A 24 0.35 -5.63 11.46
CA ILE A 24 0.31 -6.11 10.09
C ILE A 24 -0.28 -7.52 10.06
N THR A 25 -1.18 -7.76 9.11
CA THR A 25 -1.79 -9.07 8.87
C THR A 25 -1.77 -9.36 7.38
N THR A 26 -1.57 -10.63 7.03
CA THR A 26 -1.54 -11.07 5.63
C THR A 26 -2.65 -12.06 5.38
N TYR A 27 -3.38 -11.83 4.29
CA TYR A 27 -4.35 -12.77 3.75
C TYR A 27 -3.92 -13.20 2.33
N THR A 28 -4.23 -14.44 1.98
CA THR A 28 -3.94 -15.03 0.67
C THR A 28 -5.12 -15.88 0.22
N PHE A 29 -5.39 -15.93 -1.08
CA PHE A 29 -6.43 -16.77 -1.66
C PHE A 29 -6.03 -17.29 -3.04
N GLY A 30 -6.82 -18.20 -3.62
CA GLY A 30 -6.56 -18.76 -4.95
C GLY A 30 -5.26 -19.56 -4.99
N THR A 31 -4.31 -19.14 -5.81
CA THR A 31 -2.98 -19.78 -5.92
C THR A 31 -2.04 -19.45 -4.76
N HIS A 32 -2.46 -18.59 -3.81
CA HIS A 32 -1.64 -18.10 -2.70
C HIS A 32 -0.37 -17.34 -3.10
N THR A 33 -0.18 -17.03 -4.39
CA THR A 33 0.96 -16.27 -4.89
C THR A 33 0.92 -14.81 -4.45
N ALA A 34 -0.27 -14.20 -4.49
CA ALA A 34 -0.46 -12.83 -4.05
C ALA A 34 -0.61 -12.78 -2.52
N LYS A 35 0.28 -12.04 -1.87
CA LYS A 35 0.21 -11.75 -0.44
C LYS A 35 -0.46 -10.40 -0.23
N HIS A 36 -1.66 -10.40 0.36
CA HIS A 36 -2.39 -9.19 0.68
C HIS A 36 -2.08 -8.78 2.11
N THR A 37 -1.08 -7.92 2.27
CA THR A 37 -0.61 -7.43 3.56
C THR A 37 -1.29 -6.10 3.88
N PHE A 38 -1.90 -5.99 5.05
CA PHE A 38 -2.65 -4.80 5.50
C PHE A 38 -2.57 -4.60 7.01
N CYS A 39 -2.81 -3.39 7.49
CA CYS A 39 -2.93 -3.12 8.92
C CYS A 39 -4.31 -3.59 9.44
N LYS A 40 -4.34 -4.48 10.44
CA LYS A 40 -5.56 -5.03 11.03
C LYS A 40 -6.41 -3.99 11.79
N VAL A 41 -5.82 -2.86 12.16
CA VAL A 41 -6.50 -1.78 12.91
C VAL A 41 -7.20 -0.81 11.97
N CYS A 42 -6.50 -0.26 10.98
CA CYS A 42 -7.06 0.74 10.05
C CYS A 42 -7.50 0.16 8.69
N GLY A 43 -7.10 -1.06 8.36
CA GLY A 43 -7.48 -1.75 7.12
C GLY A 43 -6.74 -1.28 5.86
N ILE A 44 -5.64 -0.52 6.00
CA ILE A 44 -4.84 0.00 4.89
C ILE A 44 -3.89 -1.07 4.36
N THR A 45 -3.87 -1.24 3.04
CA THR A 45 -3.09 -2.25 2.32
C THR A 45 -1.71 -1.75 1.95
N TYR A 46 -0.69 -2.58 2.16
CA TYR A 46 0.72 -2.29 1.89
C TYR A 46 1.20 -2.95 0.60
N THR A 47 0.73 -4.13 0.24
CA THR A 47 1.20 -4.87 -0.95
C THR A 47 0.13 -4.97 -2.02
N GLN A 48 0.49 -4.64 -3.25
CA GLN A 48 -0.40 -4.71 -4.40
C GLN A 48 0.00 -5.87 -5.32
N ARG A 49 -0.97 -6.53 -5.93
CA ARG A 49 -0.71 -7.64 -6.86
C ARG A 49 0.09 -7.20 -8.09
N SER A 50 -0.21 -6.02 -8.63
CA SER A 50 0.47 -5.45 -9.80
C SER A 50 1.88 -4.95 -9.51
N ASN A 51 2.22 -4.72 -8.24
CA ASN A 51 3.54 -4.25 -7.85
C ASN A 51 4.05 -5.02 -6.62
N PRO A 52 4.46 -6.28 -6.79
CA PRO A 52 4.88 -7.15 -5.69
C PRO A 52 6.17 -6.69 -5.01
N ASP A 53 7.02 -5.95 -5.72
CA ASP A 53 8.29 -5.39 -5.21
C ASP A 53 8.14 -3.99 -4.60
N GLY A 54 6.90 -3.48 -4.56
CA GLY A 54 6.56 -2.16 -4.04
C GLY A 54 5.71 -2.20 -2.78
N ILE A 55 5.76 -1.12 -2.02
CA ILE A 55 4.86 -0.84 -0.90
C ILE A 55 3.96 0.34 -1.25
N ALA A 56 2.65 0.11 -1.22
CA ALA A 56 1.65 1.15 -1.34
C ALA A 56 1.58 1.97 -0.05
N VAL A 57 1.95 3.24 -0.13
CA VAL A 57 1.86 4.20 0.97
C VAL A 57 0.63 5.07 0.73
N THR A 58 -0.33 4.99 1.64
CA THR A 58 -1.57 5.78 1.56
C THR A 58 -1.31 7.19 2.06
N LEU A 59 -1.74 8.20 1.30
CA LEU A 59 -1.50 9.61 1.60
C LEU A 59 -1.97 10.00 3.01
N ALA A 60 -3.13 9.48 3.43
CA ALA A 60 -3.71 9.75 4.74
C ALA A 60 -2.92 9.16 5.93
N CYS A 61 -1.91 8.32 5.67
CA CYS A 61 -1.01 7.79 6.69
C CYS A 61 0.25 8.64 6.91
N LEU A 62 0.48 9.66 6.06
CA LEU A 62 1.68 10.49 6.19
C LEU A 62 1.47 11.58 7.23
N ASP A 63 2.52 11.84 7.99
CA ASP A 63 2.53 12.95 8.93
C ASP A 63 2.38 14.28 8.18
N PRO A 64 1.61 15.25 8.74
CA PRO A 64 1.50 16.58 8.17
C PRO A 64 2.88 17.21 7.92
N GLY A 65 3.09 17.77 6.73
CA GLY A 65 4.37 18.38 6.33
C GLY A 65 5.37 17.42 5.67
N THR A 66 5.07 16.12 5.57
CA THR A 66 5.93 15.15 4.87
C THR A 66 6.04 15.43 3.37
N LEU A 67 4.95 15.89 2.75
CA LEU A 67 4.89 16.19 1.32
C LEU A 67 4.73 17.69 1.10
N SER A 68 5.49 18.24 0.14
CA SER A 68 5.37 19.63 -0.31
C SER A 68 4.34 19.81 -1.41
N HIS A 69 4.05 18.75 -2.17
CA HIS A 69 3.11 18.76 -3.29
C HIS A 69 2.55 17.35 -3.54
N VAL A 70 1.29 17.27 -3.99
CA VAL A 70 0.62 16.02 -4.37
C VAL A 70 -0.10 16.23 -5.70
N GLU A 71 0.24 15.41 -6.69
CA GLU A 71 -0.50 15.31 -7.95
C GLU A 71 -1.37 14.04 -7.92
N ILE A 72 -2.68 14.19 -8.09
CA ILE A 72 -3.62 13.06 -8.11
C ILE A 72 -3.97 12.73 -9.55
N ARG A 73 -3.63 11.51 -9.97
CA ARG A 73 -4.04 10.96 -11.27
C ARG A 73 -5.09 9.88 -11.08
N ASN A 74 -6.19 9.99 -11.80
CA ASN A 74 -7.21 8.96 -11.80
C ASN A 74 -6.76 7.78 -12.68
N PHE A 75 -6.90 6.58 -12.15
CA PHE A 75 -6.61 5.35 -12.87
C PHE A 75 -7.93 4.61 -13.11
N ASP A 76 -8.25 4.33 -14.38
CA ASP A 76 -9.55 3.77 -14.76
C ASP A 76 -9.65 2.26 -14.48
N GLY A 77 -8.52 1.59 -14.21
CA GLY A 77 -8.43 0.15 -13.94
C GLY A 77 -8.88 -0.75 -15.10
N LYS A 78 -9.26 -0.17 -16.25
CA LYS A 78 -9.75 -0.89 -17.43
C LYS A 78 -8.67 -1.00 -18.50
N ASN A 79 -7.87 0.04 -18.69
CA ASN A 79 -6.83 0.10 -19.72
C ASN A 79 -5.45 0.08 -19.03
N TRP A 80 -5.01 -1.09 -18.58
CA TRP A 80 -3.80 -1.26 -17.77
C TRP A 80 -2.74 -2.19 -18.41
N GLU A 81 -2.99 -2.62 -19.65
CA GLU A 81 -1.97 -3.16 -20.56
C GLU A 81 -1.18 -2.02 -21.23
#